data_AF-B8BXD2-F1
#
_entry.id   AF-B8BXD2-F1
#
_cell.length_a   1.000
_cell.length_b   1.000
_cell.length_c   1.000
_cell.angle_alpha   90.00
_cell.angle_beta   90.00
_cell.angle_gamma   90.00
#
_symmetry.space_group_name_H-M   'P 1'
#
loop_
_entity.id
_entity.type
_entity.pdbx_description
1 polymer ?
#
loop_
_entity_poly.entity_id
_entity_poly.type
_entity_poly.pdbx_seq_one_letter_code
_entity_poly.pdbx_strand_id
1 'polypeptide(L)'
;MPVLTTGSYILKRVNKALAPQFLHISLRAHEFLSSSALPPSLNALSMLPVAQRLVSIEVQDEYRQLTLNAKSSGSAQDTDITSQISNAWESFVDQTWNVFFESRHQRLKAEEDLQMKSVEEEVQRQMEIKQHKGRQNRDSSFNQRTKELYDKDEQTAQLIELGERRVQVLDQYLRPALFPSSSPNDLSRPLFQHDNAIQNNNHDSFVKWIRGEYLIAKYGPFVQRAVRRYPQLKDDAAGLSSGGVVAGTQTIDGEEVEVPLDMILPSVNDVRDGFEMEGWSQVKAPYSSLDSDDDETDMQIADATIDHVIHHQLQGQISHSGPLNAYFEMRRREDSYELWTKDYIFGLANYLLKRIEEMDRQSTTQSTTHQLETIMLDVGAGDGRLIYFLRRALKEIMSSSNSSQVRSIPKSSRQPKRKATPKRDMNTQHQSTLPTLIATDDGSWKAPIFKNKHIQVEQLSADAALQKYGPSSNEEEGEKRTRLIVLCSWMPPGVDWTRDFRHNGLVEEYILIGESDDGTCGHNWLTWGNADFNEQFQTEQREGTNDGGTQKGNDVIAPYLADGYELVELQELSLLQFSRFDCRRSRESRTVSFRRGSGKS
;
A
#
# COMPACT_ATOMS: atom_id res chain seq x y z
N MET A 1 10.53 -46.72 -7.83
CA MET A 1 9.88 -47.10 -6.56
C MET A 1 8.65 -46.22 -6.35
N PRO A 2 7.42 -46.68 -6.67
CA PRO A 2 6.18 -45.93 -6.42
C PRO A 2 5.32 -46.67 -5.38
N VAL A 3 5.45 -46.35 -4.08
CA VAL A 3 4.58 -46.94 -3.02
C VAL A 3 4.11 -45.87 -1.99
N LEU A 4 4.30 -44.57 -2.22
CA LEU A 4 3.84 -43.51 -1.31
C LEU A 4 2.64 -42.67 -1.82
N THR A 5 2.00 -43.04 -2.93
CA THR A 5 0.90 -42.23 -3.52
C THR A 5 -0.47 -42.49 -2.88
N THR A 6 -0.74 -43.67 -2.34
CA THR A 6 -2.06 -44.02 -1.78
C THR A 6 -2.34 -43.35 -0.43
N GLY A 7 -1.32 -43.19 0.43
CA GLY A 7 -1.46 -42.51 1.73
C GLY A 7 -1.77 -41.02 1.60
N SER A 8 -1.15 -40.34 0.63
CA SER A 8 -1.39 -38.91 0.36
C SER A 8 -2.81 -38.65 -0.13
N TYR A 9 -3.36 -39.53 -0.97
CA TYR A 9 -4.71 -39.37 -1.52
C TYR A 9 -5.81 -39.53 -0.46
N ILE A 10 -5.66 -40.50 0.45
CA ILE A 10 -6.61 -40.70 1.55
C ILE A 10 -6.57 -39.50 2.50
N LEU A 11 -5.37 -39.02 2.87
CA LEU A 11 -5.22 -37.87 3.75
C LEU A 11 -5.85 -36.59 3.15
N LYS A 12 -5.69 -36.37 1.83
CA LYS A 12 -6.33 -35.25 1.12
C LYS A 12 -7.86 -35.32 1.17
N ARG A 13 -8.44 -36.49 0.91
CA ARG A 13 -9.90 -36.67 1.01
C ARG A 13 -10.43 -36.43 2.42
N VAL A 14 -9.67 -36.87 3.44
CA VAL A 14 -10.00 -36.65 4.84
C VAL A 14 -9.94 -35.16 5.17
N ASN A 15 -8.88 -34.46 4.79
CA ASN A 15 -8.77 -33.01 5.01
C ASN A 15 -9.89 -32.23 4.32
N LYS A 16 -10.18 -32.52 3.05
CA LYS A 16 -11.27 -31.88 2.31
C LYS A 16 -12.62 -32.01 3.04
N ALA A 17 -12.93 -33.19 3.57
CA ALA A 17 -14.17 -33.42 4.30
C ALA A 17 -14.17 -32.77 5.70
N LEU A 18 -13.01 -32.74 6.36
CA LEU A 18 -12.89 -32.24 7.74
C LEU A 18 -12.71 -30.73 7.82
N ALA A 19 -12.08 -30.08 6.84
CA ALA A 19 -11.73 -28.67 6.93
C ALA A 19 -12.95 -27.75 7.18
N PRO A 20 -14.09 -27.89 6.48
CA PRO A 20 -15.28 -27.08 6.76
C PRO A 20 -15.84 -27.34 8.17
N GLN A 21 -15.88 -28.60 8.58
CA GLN A 21 -16.38 -28.99 9.91
C GLN A 21 -15.45 -28.49 11.03
N PHE A 22 -14.15 -28.55 10.80
CA PHE A 22 -13.15 -28.09 11.74
C PHE A 22 -13.18 -26.57 11.88
N LEU A 23 -13.39 -25.84 10.77
CA LEU A 23 -13.64 -24.40 10.80
C LEU A 23 -14.94 -24.08 11.54
N HIS A 24 -16.03 -24.82 11.27
CA HIS A 24 -17.30 -24.66 11.96
C HIS A 24 -17.16 -24.81 13.48
N ILE A 25 -16.58 -25.92 13.93
CA ILE A 25 -16.36 -26.22 15.36
C ILE A 25 -15.47 -25.15 16.00
N SER A 26 -14.42 -24.72 15.30
CA SER A 26 -13.52 -23.68 15.79
C SER A 26 -14.21 -22.32 15.94
N LEU A 27 -15.07 -21.95 14.98
CA LEU A 27 -15.89 -20.73 15.07
C LEU A 27 -16.89 -20.81 16.22
N ARG A 28 -17.59 -21.94 16.40
CA ARG A 28 -18.52 -22.14 17.51
C ARG A 28 -17.83 -22.07 18.87
N ALA A 29 -16.67 -22.72 19.00
CA ALA A 29 -15.86 -22.64 20.21
C ALA A 29 -15.44 -21.18 20.46
N HIS A 30 -15.05 -20.46 19.41
CA HIS A 30 -14.66 -19.06 19.51
C HIS A 30 -15.81 -18.12 19.92
N GLU A 31 -17.01 -18.30 19.34
CA GLU A 31 -18.24 -17.58 19.73
C GLU A 31 -18.58 -17.84 21.20
N PHE A 32 -18.49 -19.10 21.63
CA PHE A 32 -18.75 -19.49 23.02
C PHE A 32 -17.73 -18.88 24.00
N LEU A 33 -16.45 -18.89 23.64
CA LEU A 33 -15.39 -18.28 24.46
C LEU A 33 -15.51 -16.75 24.52
N SER A 34 -15.93 -16.10 23.42
CA SER A 34 -16.06 -14.64 23.34
C SER A 34 -17.31 -14.10 24.04
N SER A 35 -18.38 -14.91 24.13
CA SER A 35 -19.60 -14.57 24.86
C SER A 35 -19.51 -14.88 26.36
N SER A 36 -18.59 -15.75 26.76
CA SER A 36 -18.34 -16.07 28.16
C SER A 36 -17.41 -15.03 28.78
N ALA A 37 -17.64 -14.62 30.03
CA ALA A 37 -16.74 -13.75 30.80
C ALA A 37 -15.43 -14.47 31.23
N LEU A 38 -14.92 -15.37 30.39
CA LEU A 38 -13.72 -16.16 30.64
C LEU A 38 -12.46 -15.33 30.39
N PRO A 39 -11.34 -15.67 31.08
CA PRO A 39 -10.10 -14.94 30.92
C PRO A 39 -9.55 -15.04 29.48
N PRO A 40 -8.98 -13.95 28.92
CA PRO A 40 -8.46 -13.91 27.54
C PRO A 40 -7.41 -14.98 27.21
N SER A 41 -6.73 -15.53 28.21
CA SER A 41 -5.72 -16.58 28.03
C SER A 41 -6.27 -17.87 27.42
N LEU A 42 -7.58 -18.15 27.57
CA LEU A 42 -8.22 -19.31 26.96
C LEU A 42 -8.43 -19.14 25.45
N ASN A 43 -8.35 -17.92 24.91
CA ASN A 43 -8.38 -17.70 23.45
C ASN A 43 -7.14 -18.28 22.75
N ALA A 44 -6.04 -18.49 23.48
CA ALA A 44 -4.86 -19.20 22.95
C ALA A 44 -5.14 -20.67 22.66
N LEU A 45 -6.22 -21.25 23.21
CA LEU A 45 -6.70 -22.59 22.89
C LEU A 45 -7.60 -22.62 21.64
N SER A 46 -7.88 -21.47 21.03
CA SER A 46 -8.65 -21.40 19.80
C SER A 46 -7.92 -22.12 18.69
N MET A 47 -8.54 -23.18 18.16
CA MET A 47 -8.06 -23.88 16.97
C MET A 47 -8.39 -23.12 15.67
N LEU A 48 -9.02 -21.94 15.77
CA LEU A 48 -9.45 -21.15 14.61
C LEU A 48 -8.30 -20.83 13.64
N PRO A 49 -7.10 -20.40 14.07
CA PRO A 49 -5.98 -20.17 13.14
C PRO A 49 -5.55 -21.44 12.38
N VAL A 50 -5.62 -22.60 13.04
CA VAL A 50 -5.30 -23.90 12.41
C VAL A 50 -6.36 -24.27 11.40
N ALA A 51 -7.65 -24.05 11.72
CA ALA A 51 -8.76 -24.32 10.82
C ALA A 51 -8.76 -23.41 9.59
N GLN A 52 -8.53 -22.10 9.80
CA GLN A 52 -8.34 -21.12 8.73
C GLN A 52 -7.21 -21.55 7.79
N ARG A 53 -6.05 -21.93 8.36
CA ARG A 53 -4.90 -22.41 7.59
C ARG A 53 -5.23 -23.67 6.78
N LEU A 54 -5.93 -24.62 7.37
CA LEU A 54 -6.32 -25.84 6.68
C LEU A 54 -7.23 -25.53 5.48
N VAL A 55 -8.24 -24.66 5.66
CA VAL A 55 -9.11 -24.23 4.55
C VAL A 55 -8.30 -23.56 3.44
N SER A 56 -7.42 -22.61 3.76
CA SER A 56 -6.62 -21.94 2.73
C SER A 56 -5.70 -22.91 1.95
N ILE A 57 -5.09 -23.89 2.63
CA ILE A 57 -4.26 -24.92 1.97
C ILE A 57 -5.10 -25.74 0.99
N GLU A 58 -6.27 -26.20 1.43
CA GLU A 58 -7.13 -27.06 0.61
C GLU A 58 -7.71 -26.27 -0.59
N VAL A 59 -8.15 -25.03 -0.39
CA VAL A 59 -8.60 -24.14 -1.49
C VAL A 59 -7.48 -23.93 -2.52
N GLN A 60 -6.25 -23.72 -2.06
CA GLN A 60 -5.09 -23.56 -2.94
C GLN A 60 -4.76 -24.86 -3.71
N ASP A 61 -4.81 -26.01 -3.05
CA ASP A 61 -4.53 -27.31 -3.67
C ASP A 61 -5.59 -27.70 -4.71
N GLU A 62 -6.87 -27.39 -4.46
CA GLU A 62 -7.94 -27.62 -5.44
C GLU A 62 -7.84 -26.68 -6.63
N TYR A 63 -7.50 -25.42 -6.37
CA TYR A 63 -7.22 -24.47 -7.44
C TYR A 63 -6.06 -24.91 -8.35
N ARG A 64 -4.98 -25.45 -7.76
CA ARG A 64 -3.89 -26.07 -8.54
C ARG A 64 -4.41 -27.19 -9.44
N GLN A 65 -5.29 -28.05 -8.93
CA GLN A 65 -5.86 -29.12 -9.75
C GLN A 65 -6.76 -28.58 -10.87
N LEU A 66 -7.55 -27.54 -10.62
CA LEU A 66 -8.37 -26.89 -11.66
C LEU A 66 -7.50 -26.32 -12.79
N THR A 67 -6.39 -25.64 -12.45
CA THR A 67 -5.47 -25.12 -13.46
C THR A 67 -4.75 -26.22 -14.24
N LEU A 68 -4.37 -27.33 -13.60
CA LEU A 68 -3.76 -28.48 -14.26
C LEU A 68 -4.74 -29.21 -15.19
N ASN A 69 -6.00 -29.34 -14.79
CA ASN A 69 -7.04 -29.98 -15.61
C ASN A 69 -7.45 -29.09 -16.80
N ALA A 70 -7.44 -27.77 -16.64
CA ALA A 70 -7.64 -26.84 -17.76
C ALA A 70 -6.52 -27.00 -18.81
N LYS A 71 -5.27 -27.22 -18.37
CA LYS A 71 -4.14 -27.49 -19.30
C LYS A 71 -4.29 -28.79 -20.08
N SER A 72 -4.81 -29.85 -19.45
CA SER A 72 -4.92 -31.17 -20.08
C SER A 72 -6.10 -31.30 -21.05
N SER A 73 -7.10 -30.40 -20.92
CA SER A 73 -8.30 -30.38 -21.78
C SER A 73 -8.21 -29.39 -22.95
N GLY A 74 -7.27 -28.45 -22.93
CA GLY A 74 -7.02 -27.49 -24.01
C GLY A 74 -6.22 -28.08 -25.19
N SER A 75 -6.56 -27.67 -26.41
CA SER A 75 -5.79 -28.02 -27.62
C SER A 75 -4.34 -27.50 -27.50
N ALA A 76 -3.37 -28.20 -28.11
CA ALA A 76 -1.93 -27.98 -27.95
C ALA A 76 -1.39 -26.57 -28.34
N GLN A 77 -2.27 -25.64 -28.74
CA GLN A 77 -1.93 -24.27 -29.10
C GLN A 77 -2.09 -23.27 -27.93
N ASP A 78 -2.87 -23.58 -26.88
CA ASP A 78 -3.09 -22.71 -25.70
C ASP A 78 -2.24 -23.09 -24.47
N THR A 79 -1.40 -24.12 -24.59
CA THR A 79 -0.67 -24.71 -23.46
C THR A 79 0.52 -23.88 -22.95
N ASP A 80 1.04 -22.95 -23.74
CA ASP A 80 2.30 -22.25 -23.40
C ASP A 80 2.09 -21.22 -22.28
N ILE A 81 1.03 -20.42 -22.35
CA ILE A 81 0.73 -19.36 -21.35
C ILE A 81 0.38 -19.98 -19.99
N THR A 82 -0.53 -20.96 -19.98
CA THR A 82 -1.02 -21.59 -18.74
C THR A 82 0.08 -22.38 -18.02
N SER A 83 0.97 -23.04 -18.78
CA SER A 83 2.10 -23.79 -18.21
C SER A 83 3.11 -22.88 -17.48
N GLN A 84 3.42 -21.73 -18.06
CA GLN A 84 4.30 -20.73 -17.46
C GLN A 84 3.62 -19.99 -16.30
N ILE A 85 2.28 -19.77 -16.35
CA ILE A 85 1.47 -19.19 -15.25
C ILE A 85 1.67 -19.95 -13.94
N SER A 86 1.54 -21.28 -13.94
CA SER A 86 1.51 -22.01 -12.67
C SER A 86 2.88 -22.20 -12.02
N ASN A 87 3.98 -22.43 -12.76
CA ASN A 87 5.29 -22.71 -12.13
C ASN A 87 5.90 -21.51 -11.36
N ALA A 88 5.88 -20.31 -11.94
CA ALA A 88 6.44 -19.11 -11.29
C ALA A 88 5.54 -18.58 -10.17
N TRP A 89 4.22 -18.77 -10.31
CA TRP A 89 3.25 -18.40 -9.28
C TRP A 89 3.24 -19.37 -8.12
N GLU A 90 3.31 -20.68 -8.38
CA GLU A 90 3.44 -21.70 -7.35
C GLU A 90 4.69 -21.41 -6.51
N SER A 91 5.83 -21.11 -7.13
CA SER A 91 7.02 -20.68 -6.38
C SER A 91 6.80 -19.38 -5.60
N PHE A 92 6.10 -18.37 -6.15
CA PHE A 92 5.86 -17.10 -5.46
C PHE A 92 4.89 -17.24 -4.29
N VAL A 93 3.77 -17.96 -4.48
CA VAL A 93 2.80 -18.27 -3.45
C VAL A 93 3.41 -19.20 -2.43
N ASP A 94 4.11 -20.27 -2.82
CA ASP A 94 4.79 -21.14 -1.87
C ASP A 94 5.89 -20.40 -1.12
N GLN A 95 6.68 -19.52 -1.75
CA GLN A 95 7.64 -18.64 -1.04
C GLN A 95 6.91 -17.70 -0.07
N THR A 96 5.84 -17.04 -0.49
CA THR A 96 5.05 -16.11 0.34
C THR A 96 4.31 -16.82 1.48
N TRP A 97 3.88 -18.07 1.26
CA TRP A 97 3.24 -18.93 2.24
C TRP A 97 4.26 -19.57 3.20
N ASN A 98 5.41 -20.01 2.70
CA ASN A 98 6.51 -20.54 3.51
C ASN A 98 7.08 -19.45 4.43
N VAL A 99 7.14 -18.19 3.99
CA VAL A 99 7.54 -17.03 4.80
C VAL A 99 6.71 -16.87 6.08
N PHE A 100 5.44 -17.28 6.09
CA PHE A 100 4.57 -17.21 7.27
C PHE A 100 4.67 -18.43 8.19
N PHE A 101 5.11 -19.58 7.68
CA PHE A 101 4.89 -20.86 8.36
C PHE A 101 6.11 -21.76 8.52
N GLU A 102 7.25 -21.41 7.93
CA GLU A 102 8.53 -22.07 8.17
C GLU A 102 9.25 -21.41 9.35
N SER A 103 9.75 -22.21 10.30
CA SER A 103 10.57 -21.72 11.41
C SER A 103 11.74 -20.92 10.86
N ARG A 104 11.94 -19.69 11.36
CA ARG A 104 13.05 -18.76 11.03
C ARG A 104 14.43 -19.44 10.90
N HIS A 105 14.62 -20.59 11.56
CA HIS A 105 15.86 -21.36 11.58
C HIS A 105 16.06 -22.30 10.38
N GLN A 106 14.99 -22.80 9.74
CA GLN A 106 15.09 -23.63 8.53
C GLN A 106 15.38 -22.79 7.29
N ARG A 107 14.87 -21.56 7.27
CA ARG A 107 15.08 -20.56 6.21
C ARG A 107 16.55 -20.20 5.97
N LEU A 108 17.29 -19.90 7.04
CA LEU A 108 18.71 -19.53 6.96
C LEU A 108 19.59 -20.66 6.39
N LYS A 109 19.16 -21.91 6.50
CA LYS A 109 19.94 -23.09 6.12
C LYS A 109 19.68 -23.54 4.68
N ALA A 110 18.49 -23.30 4.15
CA ALA A 110 18.14 -23.60 2.75
C ALA A 110 18.53 -22.46 1.79
N GLU A 111 18.57 -21.21 2.26
CA GLU A 111 18.98 -20.04 1.47
C GLU A 111 20.48 -20.05 1.13
N GLU A 112 21.35 -20.56 2.02
CA GLU A 112 22.80 -20.67 1.80
C GLU A 112 23.15 -21.61 0.63
N ASP A 113 22.36 -22.66 0.41
CA ASP A 113 22.63 -23.70 -0.59
C ASP A 113 22.06 -23.36 -2.00
N LEU A 114 21.05 -22.49 -2.10
CA LEU A 114 20.39 -22.11 -3.36
C LEU A 114 20.98 -20.86 -4.03
N GLN A 115 21.56 -19.94 -3.24
CA GLN A 115 22.08 -18.67 -3.75
C GLN A 115 23.26 -18.81 -4.72
N MET A 116 24.04 -19.89 -4.67
CA MET A 116 25.21 -20.06 -5.54
C MET A 116 24.91 -20.52 -6.99
N LYS A 117 23.69 -20.97 -7.31
CA LYS A 117 23.41 -21.53 -8.66
C LYS A 117 22.53 -20.67 -9.57
N SER A 118 21.72 -19.75 -9.04
CA SER A 118 20.68 -19.06 -9.81
C SER A 118 21.13 -17.75 -10.49
N VAL A 119 22.18 -17.10 -9.99
CA VAL A 119 22.57 -15.75 -10.44
C VAL A 119 23.32 -15.78 -11.79
N GLU A 120 24.03 -16.86 -12.09
CA GLU A 120 24.78 -17.01 -13.34
C GLU A 120 23.88 -17.30 -14.56
N GLU A 121 22.80 -18.05 -14.39
CA GLU A 121 21.91 -18.44 -15.49
C GLU A 121 21.01 -17.30 -15.98
N GLU A 122 20.60 -16.39 -15.08
CA GLU A 122 19.68 -15.29 -15.41
C GLU A 122 20.39 -14.12 -16.12
N VAL A 123 21.64 -13.83 -15.77
CA VAL A 123 22.48 -12.82 -16.45
C VAL A 123 22.77 -13.23 -17.89
N GLN A 124 22.94 -14.53 -18.15
CA GLN A 124 23.18 -15.08 -19.49
C GLN A 124 21.94 -14.94 -20.39
N ARG A 125 20.73 -15.22 -19.87
CA ARG A 125 19.45 -15.05 -20.60
C ARG A 125 19.17 -13.61 -21.00
N GLN A 126 19.45 -12.66 -20.11
CA GLN A 126 19.20 -11.23 -20.34
C GLN A 126 20.09 -10.67 -21.46
N MET A 127 21.31 -11.19 -21.63
CA MET A 127 22.20 -10.82 -22.73
C MET A 127 21.72 -11.35 -24.09
N GLU A 128 21.18 -12.57 -24.15
CA GLU A 128 20.66 -13.17 -25.38
C GLU A 128 19.38 -12.47 -25.89
N ILE A 129 18.50 -12.06 -24.98
CA ILE A 129 17.26 -11.34 -25.31
C ILE A 129 17.55 -9.93 -25.88
N LYS A 130 18.61 -9.26 -25.41
CA LYS A 130 19.03 -7.95 -25.92
C LYS A 130 19.63 -8.00 -27.33
N GLN A 131 20.25 -9.13 -27.72
CA GLN A 131 20.82 -9.28 -29.07
C GLN A 131 19.76 -9.51 -30.15
N HIS A 132 18.61 -10.11 -29.82
CA HIS A 132 17.57 -10.41 -30.79
C HIS A 132 16.58 -9.26 -31.07
N LYS A 133 16.42 -8.30 -30.14
CA LYS A 133 15.47 -7.19 -30.29
C LYS A 133 15.91 -6.05 -31.24
N GLY A 134 17.13 -6.09 -31.78
CA GLY A 134 17.69 -5.00 -32.61
C GLY A 134 17.34 -5.00 -34.10
N ARG A 135 16.57 -5.98 -34.63
CA ARG A 135 16.43 -6.17 -36.09
C ARG A 135 15.01 -6.18 -36.67
N GLN A 136 13.97 -6.14 -35.84
CA GLN A 136 12.60 -6.06 -36.32
C GLN A 136 11.91 -4.97 -35.54
N ASN A 137 11.61 -3.85 -36.20
CA ASN A 137 10.36 -3.10 -36.03
C ASN A 137 10.52 -1.72 -36.65
N ARG A 138 9.84 -1.53 -37.79
CA ARG A 138 9.37 -0.18 -38.13
C ARG A 138 8.07 -0.11 -38.90
N ASP A 139 7.56 -1.22 -39.48
CA ASP A 139 6.33 -1.17 -40.29
C ASP A 139 5.13 -2.02 -39.79
N SER A 140 5.18 -2.67 -38.61
CA SER A 140 4.08 -3.51 -38.07
C SER A 140 3.19 -2.87 -36.99
N SER A 141 3.48 -1.63 -36.59
CA SER A 141 3.02 -1.05 -35.32
C SER A 141 1.49 -0.88 -35.18
N PHE A 142 0.73 -0.77 -36.28
CA PHE A 142 -0.71 -0.52 -36.19
C PHE A 142 -1.52 -1.81 -36.04
N ASN A 143 -1.27 -2.82 -36.88
CA ASN A 143 -1.96 -4.12 -36.80
C ASN A 143 -1.60 -4.92 -35.55
N GLN A 144 -0.40 -4.70 -35.00
CA GLN A 144 0.04 -5.33 -33.76
C GLN A 144 -0.74 -4.81 -32.55
N ARG A 145 -1.06 -3.50 -32.53
CA ARG A 145 -1.79 -2.88 -31.42
C ARG A 145 -3.25 -3.33 -31.35
N THR A 146 -3.92 -3.47 -32.50
CA THR A 146 -5.29 -4.02 -32.53
C THR A 146 -5.32 -5.49 -32.12
N LYS A 147 -4.32 -6.29 -32.52
CA LYS A 147 -4.23 -7.69 -32.10
C LYS A 147 -3.97 -7.83 -30.60
N GLU A 148 -3.07 -7.02 -30.04
CA GLU A 148 -2.80 -6.98 -28.59
C GLU A 148 -4.03 -6.60 -27.76
N LEU A 149 -4.91 -5.73 -28.29
CA LEU A 149 -6.18 -5.36 -27.64
C LEU A 149 -7.15 -6.55 -27.58
N TYR A 150 -7.38 -7.23 -28.71
CA TYR A 150 -8.25 -8.42 -28.74
C TYR A 150 -7.73 -9.56 -27.85
N ASP A 151 -6.41 -9.82 -27.89
CA ASP A 151 -5.78 -10.83 -27.04
C ASP A 151 -5.89 -10.47 -25.54
N LYS A 152 -5.92 -9.17 -25.19
CA LYS A 152 -6.09 -8.69 -23.81
C LYS A 152 -7.49 -9.01 -23.28
N ASP A 153 -8.53 -8.79 -24.09
CA ASP A 153 -9.93 -9.04 -23.68
C ASP A 153 -10.19 -10.53 -23.43
N GLU A 154 -9.69 -11.41 -24.30
CA GLU A 154 -9.82 -12.86 -24.13
C GLU A 154 -9.07 -13.36 -22.89
N GLN A 155 -7.82 -12.90 -22.69
CA GLN A 155 -7.06 -13.22 -21.49
C GLN A 155 -7.75 -12.73 -20.22
N THR A 156 -8.29 -11.51 -20.23
CA THR A 156 -9.03 -10.98 -19.08
C THR A 156 -10.28 -11.81 -18.80
N ALA A 157 -11.05 -12.22 -19.82
CA ALA A 157 -12.20 -13.12 -19.63
C ALA A 157 -11.81 -14.46 -19.00
N GLN A 158 -10.71 -15.07 -19.44
CA GLN A 158 -10.18 -16.31 -18.87
C GLN A 158 -9.76 -16.14 -17.40
N LEU A 159 -9.16 -14.99 -17.05
CA LEU A 159 -8.79 -14.69 -15.67
C LEU A 159 -10.00 -14.46 -14.77
N ILE A 160 -11.05 -13.79 -15.28
CA ILE A 160 -12.34 -13.64 -14.57
C ILE A 160 -12.90 -15.02 -14.26
N GLU A 161 -13.03 -15.88 -15.28
CA GLU A 161 -13.57 -17.24 -15.11
C GLU A 161 -12.77 -18.05 -14.08
N LEU A 162 -11.44 -17.96 -14.15
CA LEU A 162 -10.56 -18.64 -13.21
C LEU A 162 -10.71 -18.14 -11.78
N GLY A 163 -10.88 -16.83 -11.59
CA GLY A 163 -11.19 -16.20 -10.32
C GLY A 163 -12.53 -16.68 -9.75
N GLU A 164 -13.59 -16.69 -10.56
CA GLU A 164 -14.91 -17.16 -10.16
C GLU A 164 -14.91 -18.64 -9.77
N ARG A 165 -14.23 -19.49 -10.54
CA ARG A 165 -14.04 -20.91 -10.17
C ARG A 165 -13.33 -21.07 -8.83
N ARG A 166 -12.34 -20.22 -8.53
CA ARG A 166 -11.64 -20.26 -7.25
C ARG A 166 -12.51 -19.76 -6.09
N VAL A 167 -13.35 -18.76 -6.31
CA VAL A 167 -14.36 -18.30 -5.34
C VAL A 167 -15.36 -19.42 -5.04
N GLN A 168 -15.81 -20.18 -6.05
CA GLN A 168 -16.68 -21.34 -5.86
C GLN A 168 -16.02 -22.42 -5.00
N VAL A 169 -14.73 -22.71 -5.21
CA VAL A 169 -13.97 -23.62 -4.34
C VAL A 169 -13.96 -23.09 -2.91
N LEU A 170 -13.63 -21.82 -2.71
CA LEU A 170 -13.63 -21.20 -1.39
C LEU A 170 -15.00 -21.28 -0.70
N ASP A 171 -16.09 -21.01 -1.43
CA ASP A 171 -17.47 -21.11 -0.93
C ASP A 171 -17.81 -22.54 -0.46
N GLN A 172 -17.34 -23.58 -1.15
CA GLN A 172 -17.53 -24.99 -0.72
C GLN A 172 -16.96 -25.27 0.68
N TYR A 173 -15.91 -24.55 1.10
CA TYR A 173 -15.33 -24.70 2.43
C TYR A 173 -15.97 -23.76 3.46
N LEU A 174 -16.30 -22.54 3.05
CA LEU A 174 -16.84 -21.51 3.96
C LEU A 174 -18.32 -21.72 4.26
N ARG A 175 -19.14 -22.01 3.25
CA ARG A 175 -20.61 -22.08 3.39
C ARG A 175 -21.06 -23.09 4.44
N PRO A 176 -20.53 -24.33 4.50
CA PRO A 176 -20.90 -25.26 5.57
C PRO A 176 -20.46 -24.81 6.97
N ALA A 177 -19.42 -23.98 7.07
CA ALA A 177 -18.92 -23.47 8.34
C ALA A 177 -19.74 -22.26 8.85
N LEU A 178 -20.16 -21.40 7.93
CA LEU A 178 -20.96 -20.20 8.20
C LEU A 178 -22.46 -20.53 8.35
N PHE A 179 -22.98 -21.45 7.54
CA PHE A 179 -24.40 -21.79 7.45
C PHE A 179 -24.61 -23.31 7.53
N PRO A 180 -24.27 -23.95 8.66
CA PRO A 180 -24.35 -25.40 8.82
C PRO A 180 -25.77 -25.95 8.63
N SER A 181 -26.80 -25.15 8.89
CA SER A 181 -28.21 -25.56 8.75
C SER A 181 -28.89 -24.96 7.53
N SER A 182 -28.22 -24.05 6.82
CA SER A 182 -28.82 -23.27 5.71
C SER A 182 -30.12 -22.57 6.10
N SER A 183 -30.28 -22.27 7.39
CA SER A 183 -31.49 -21.68 7.98
C SER A 183 -31.27 -20.20 8.28
N PRO A 184 -32.33 -19.37 8.24
CA PRO A 184 -32.36 -18.02 8.84
C PRO A 184 -31.69 -17.89 10.20
N ASN A 185 -31.80 -18.92 11.04
CA ASN A 185 -31.20 -18.94 12.37
C ASN A 185 -29.66 -18.93 12.37
N ASP A 186 -29.01 -19.25 11.25
CA ASP A 186 -27.55 -19.15 11.15
C ASP A 186 -27.10 -17.68 11.14
N LEU A 187 -27.92 -16.73 10.66
CA LEU A 187 -27.62 -15.28 10.75
C LEU A 187 -27.78 -14.72 12.16
N SER A 188 -28.50 -15.40 13.05
CA SER A 188 -28.59 -14.96 14.45
C SER A 188 -27.37 -15.37 15.29
N ARG A 189 -26.32 -15.92 14.68
CA ARG A 189 -25.07 -16.24 15.40
C ARG A 189 -24.38 -14.95 15.85
N PRO A 190 -23.71 -14.95 17.01
CA PRO A 190 -22.91 -13.80 17.44
C PRO A 190 -21.87 -13.35 16.42
N LEU A 191 -21.43 -14.26 15.53
CA LEU A 191 -20.53 -13.94 14.43
C LEU A 191 -21.07 -12.88 13.46
N PHE A 192 -22.39 -12.75 13.30
CA PHE A 192 -23.04 -11.79 12.41
C PHE A 192 -23.74 -10.66 13.18
N GLN A 193 -23.63 -10.64 14.50
CA GLN A 193 -24.23 -9.60 15.34
C GLN A 193 -23.23 -8.47 15.53
N HIS A 194 -23.58 -7.30 15.01
CA HIS A 194 -22.78 -6.08 15.14
C HIS A 194 -23.24 -5.27 16.35
N ASP A 195 -22.99 -5.78 17.56
CA ASP A 195 -23.15 -4.95 18.74
C ASP A 195 -21.96 -3.97 18.82
N ASN A 196 -22.21 -2.72 18.45
CA ASN A 196 -21.24 -1.61 18.36
C ASN A 196 -20.40 -1.36 19.64
N ALA A 197 -20.73 -2.01 20.77
CA ALA A 197 -20.10 -1.74 22.06
C ALA A 197 -18.86 -2.59 22.35
N ILE A 198 -18.66 -3.75 21.69
CA ILE A 198 -17.52 -4.65 21.99
C ILE A 198 -17.07 -5.35 20.70
N GLN A 199 -16.37 -4.64 19.82
CA GLN A 199 -15.60 -5.29 18.76
C GLN A 199 -14.43 -6.06 19.39
N ASN A 200 -14.56 -7.39 19.43
CA ASN A 200 -13.49 -8.27 19.87
C ASN A 200 -12.44 -8.41 18.75
N ASN A 201 -11.17 -8.07 19.03
CA ASN A 201 -10.02 -8.18 18.09
C ASN A 201 -9.95 -9.49 17.26
N ASN A 202 -10.53 -10.58 17.76
CA ASN A 202 -10.54 -11.88 17.11
C ASN A 202 -11.62 -12.02 16.02
N HIS A 203 -12.79 -11.37 16.18
CA HIS A 203 -13.80 -11.29 15.12
C HIS A 203 -13.19 -10.57 13.91
N ASP A 204 -12.54 -9.43 14.15
CA ASP A 204 -11.82 -8.69 13.12
C ASP A 204 -10.75 -9.54 12.44
N SER A 205 -10.03 -10.38 13.20
CA SER A 205 -9.02 -11.28 12.63
C SER A 205 -9.63 -12.33 11.69
N PHE A 206 -10.81 -12.88 12.03
CA PHE A 206 -11.53 -13.81 11.15
C PHE A 206 -12.08 -13.11 9.90
N VAL A 207 -12.71 -11.95 10.06
CA VAL A 207 -13.24 -11.14 8.95
C VAL A 207 -12.12 -10.69 8.01
N LYS A 208 -10.98 -10.24 8.56
CA LYS A 208 -9.78 -9.91 7.78
C LYS A 208 -9.27 -11.11 6.99
N TRP A 209 -9.21 -12.29 7.62
CA TRP A 209 -8.78 -13.51 6.93
C TRP A 209 -9.71 -13.91 5.78
N ILE A 210 -11.03 -13.99 6.03
CA ILE A 210 -11.99 -14.43 5.00
C ILE A 210 -12.08 -13.43 3.84
N ARG A 211 -11.99 -12.13 4.15
CA ARG A 211 -11.84 -11.04 3.16
C ARG A 211 -10.59 -11.25 2.32
N GLY A 212 -9.44 -11.48 2.95
CA GLY A 212 -8.18 -11.74 2.29
C GLY A 212 -8.26 -12.94 1.35
N GLU A 213 -8.75 -14.08 1.83
CA GLU A 213 -8.93 -15.29 1.01
C GLU A 213 -9.88 -15.07 -0.17
N TYR A 214 -10.98 -14.33 0.03
CA TYR A 214 -11.89 -13.98 -1.06
C TYR A 214 -11.21 -13.13 -2.14
N LEU A 215 -10.52 -12.06 -1.74
CA LEU A 215 -9.84 -11.17 -2.69
C LEU A 215 -8.74 -11.90 -3.45
N ILE A 216 -7.98 -12.75 -2.76
CA ILE A 216 -6.97 -13.61 -3.35
C ILE A 216 -7.62 -14.63 -4.30
N ALA A 217 -8.75 -15.23 -3.93
CA ALA A 217 -9.48 -16.17 -4.77
C ALA A 217 -9.95 -15.50 -6.08
N LYS A 218 -10.66 -14.38 -5.95
CA LYS A 218 -11.27 -13.67 -7.06
C LYS A 218 -10.26 -12.97 -7.97
N TYR A 219 -9.30 -12.26 -7.39
CA TYR A 219 -8.41 -11.38 -8.17
C TYR A 219 -6.94 -11.83 -8.21
N GLY A 220 -6.56 -12.88 -7.47
CA GLY A 220 -5.20 -13.42 -7.50
C GLY A 220 -4.65 -13.73 -8.90
N PRO A 221 -5.44 -14.24 -9.86
CA PRO A 221 -4.99 -14.42 -11.24
C PRO A 221 -4.60 -13.11 -11.95
N PHE A 222 -5.26 -12.00 -11.64
CA PHE A 222 -4.90 -10.68 -12.18
C PHE A 222 -3.58 -10.19 -11.58
N VAL A 223 -3.42 -10.35 -10.26
CA VAL A 223 -2.18 -10.01 -9.56
C VAL A 223 -1.00 -10.80 -10.13
N GLN A 224 -1.17 -12.09 -10.43
CA GLN A 224 -0.17 -12.92 -11.09
C GLN A 224 0.31 -12.33 -12.41
N ARG A 225 -0.66 -11.99 -13.27
CA ARG A 225 -0.37 -11.40 -14.59
C ARG A 225 0.35 -10.07 -14.42
N ALA A 226 -0.12 -9.21 -13.52
CA ALA A 226 0.48 -7.91 -13.22
C ALA A 226 1.95 -8.04 -12.79
N VAL A 227 2.21 -8.85 -11.76
CA VAL A 227 3.55 -9.05 -11.17
C VAL A 227 4.52 -9.73 -12.14
N ARG A 228 4.00 -10.55 -13.06
CA ARG A 228 4.79 -11.12 -14.15
C ARG A 228 5.17 -10.09 -15.20
N ARG A 229 4.20 -9.30 -15.63
CA ARG A 229 4.35 -8.29 -16.68
C ARG A 229 5.22 -7.12 -16.21
N TYR A 230 5.12 -6.78 -14.93
CA TYR A 230 5.85 -5.70 -14.27
C TYR A 230 6.64 -6.26 -13.09
N PRO A 231 7.88 -6.73 -13.31
CA PRO A 231 8.72 -7.27 -12.25
C PRO A 231 8.95 -6.31 -11.09
N GLN A 232 8.84 -4.99 -11.28
CA GLN A 232 8.92 -3.98 -10.21
C GLN A 232 7.77 -4.11 -9.19
N LEU A 233 6.66 -4.77 -9.55
CA LEU A 233 5.58 -5.11 -8.61
C LEU A 233 5.93 -6.32 -7.73
N LYS A 234 6.98 -7.08 -8.06
CA LYS A 234 7.59 -8.07 -7.15
C LYS A 234 8.35 -7.32 -6.08
N ASP A 235 7.63 -6.63 -5.22
CA ASP A 235 8.17 -6.16 -3.95
C ASP A 235 8.20 -7.36 -3.01
N ASP A 236 9.20 -8.19 -3.21
CA ASP A 236 9.57 -9.13 -2.18
C ASP A 236 9.94 -8.30 -0.95
N ALA A 237 9.28 -8.59 0.20
CA ALA A 237 9.81 -8.14 1.49
C ALA A 237 11.28 -8.60 1.66
N ALA A 238 11.68 -9.61 0.88
CA ALA A 238 13.02 -10.09 0.68
C ALA A 238 13.89 -9.22 -0.27
N GLY A 239 13.42 -8.36 -1.15
CA GLY A 239 14.30 -7.68 -2.13
C GLY A 239 15.26 -6.69 -1.49
N LEU A 240 14.76 -6.05 -0.43
CA LEU A 240 15.52 -5.16 0.46
C LEU A 240 16.21 -5.92 1.62
N SER A 241 15.74 -7.12 1.98
CA SER A 241 16.22 -7.87 3.17
C SER A 241 17.00 -9.16 2.86
N SER A 242 16.97 -9.65 1.64
CA SER A 242 17.60 -10.89 1.15
C SER A 242 18.73 -10.61 0.16
N GLY A 243 19.51 -9.55 0.41
CA GLY A 243 20.90 -9.43 -0.03
C GLY A 243 21.24 -9.55 -1.54
N GLY A 244 20.28 -9.73 -2.45
CA GLY A 244 20.57 -10.17 -3.81
C GLY A 244 20.23 -9.17 -4.91
N VAL A 245 19.25 -8.26 -4.70
CA VAL A 245 18.79 -7.37 -5.77
C VAL A 245 18.86 -5.89 -5.39
N VAL A 246 18.68 -5.53 -4.11
CA VAL A 246 18.79 -4.12 -3.67
C VAL A 246 20.00 -3.86 -2.76
N ALA A 247 20.63 -4.90 -2.21
CA ALA A 247 22.04 -4.78 -1.87
C ALA A 247 22.74 -4.70 -3.23
N GLY A 248 23.21 -3.51 -3.57
CA GLY A 248 23.71 -3.18 -4.89
C GLY A 248 24.56 -4.32 -5.45
N THR A 249 24.37 -4.65 -6.72
CA THR A 249 25.23 -5.63 -7.40
C THR A 249 26.67 -5.27 -7.03
N GLN A 250 27.34 -6.14 -6.28
CA GLN A 250 28.71 -5.88 -5.94
C GLN A 250 29.47 -5.84 -7.26
N THR A 251 30.26 -4.78 -7.48
CA THR A 251 31.25 -4.81 -8.54
C THR A 251 32.16 -6.01 -8.31
N ILE A 252 32.95 -6.36 -9.33
CA ILE A 252 34.01 -7.36 -9.19
C ILE A 252 34.94 -7.03 -8.00
N ASP A 253 35.04 -5.75 -7.63
CA ASP A 253 35.84 -5.23 -6.53
C ASP A 253 35.12 -5.23 -5.17
N GLY A 254 33.88 -5.72 -5.10
CA GLY A 254 33.06 -5.75 -3.89
C GLY A 254 32.36 -4.44 -3.54
N GLU A 255 32.43 -3.43 -4.42
CA GLU A 255 31.75 -2.15 -4.20
C GLU A 255 30.25 -2.29 -4.50
N GLU A 256 29.41 -1.87 -3.57
CA GLU A 256 27.96 -1.94 -3.71
C GLU A 256 27.46 -0.89 -4.72
N VAL A 257 27.04 -1.32 -5.91
CA VAL A 257 26.46 -0.42 -6.91
C VAL A 257 24.97 -0.24 -6.67
N GLU A 258 24.56 0.96 -6.26
CA GLU A 258 23.13 1.27 -6.10
C GLU A 258 22.34 1.05 -7.39
N VAL A 259 21.32 0.19 -7.32
CA VAL A 259 20.42 -0.08 -8.45
C VAL A 259 19.52 1.14 -8.71
N PRO A 260 19.44 1.65 -9.95
CA PRO A 260 18.58 2.78 -10.31
C PRO A 260 17.12 2.64 -9.85
N LEU A 261 16.47 3.74 -9.45
CA LEU A 261 15.09 3.70 -8.92
C LEU A 261 14.06 3.22 -9.94
N ASP A 262 14.30 3.41 -11.24
CA ASP A 262 13.46 2.93 -12.34
C ASP A 262 13.45 1.40 -12.51
N MET A 263 14.43 0.72 -11.93
CA MET A 263 14.47 -0.75 -11.88
C MET A 263 13.79 -1.31 -10.63
N ILE A 264 13.59 -0.50 -9.59
CA ILE A 264 13.06 -0.94 -8.29
C ILE A 264 11.59 -0.56 -8.13
N LEU A 265 11.25 0.70 -8.40
CA LEU A 265 9.91 1.23 -8.21
C LEU A 265 9.09 1.09 -9.50
N PRO A 266 7.85 0.57 -9.43
CA PRO A 266 6.95 0.60 -10.57
C PRO A 266 6.59 2.05 -10.92
N SER A 267 6.30 2.32 -12.20
CA SER A 267 5.64 3.57 -12.57
C SER A 267 4.14 3.51 -12.27
N VAL A 268 3.49 4.65 -12.22
CA VAL A 268 2.02 4.76 -12.12
C VAL A 268 1.33 4.01 -13.27
N ASN A 269 1.91 4.04 -14.46
CA ASN A 269 1.36 3.32 -15.62
C ASN A 269 1.50 1.81 -15.48
N ASP A 270 2.59 1.32 -14.88
CA ASP A 270 2.77 -0.11 -14.61
C ASP A 270 1.69 -0.62 -13.64
N VAL A 271 1.40 0.15 -12.58
CA VAL A 271 0.33 -0.17 -11.63
C VAL A 271 -1.03 -0.13 -12.32
N ARG A 272 -1.32 0.92 -13.11
CA ARG A 272 -2.61 1.07 -13.80
C ARG A 272 -2.86 -0.02 -14.83
N ASP A 273 -1.91 -0.35 -15.68
CA ASP A 273 -2.07 -1.42 -16.67
C ASP A 273 -2.10 -2.80 -15.97
N GLY A 274 -1.23 -3.00 -14.97
CA GLY A 274 -1.14 -4.26 -14.22
C GLY A 274 -2.46 -4.65 -13.53
N PHE A 275 -3.12 -3.71 -12.89
CA PHE A 275 -4.32 -3.97 -12.08
C PHE A 275 -5.62 -3.47 -12.74
N GLU A 276 -5.61 -3.21 -14.06
CA GLU A 276 -6.77 -2.77 -14.86
C GLU A 276 -7.43 -1.48 -14.36
N MET A 277 -6.59 -0.50 -13.98
CA MET A 277 -6.98 0.78 -13.42
C MET A 277 -6.85 1.91 -14.46
N GLU A 278 -6.91 1.59 -15.75
CA GLU A 278 -6.83 2.57 -16.86
C GLU A 278 -8.01 3.56 -16.82
N GLY A 279 -9.18 3.12 -16.35
CA GLY A 279 -10.37 3.93 -16.16
C GLY A 279 -10.49 4.60 -14.79
N TRP A 280 -9.46 4.51 -13.94
CA TRP A 280 -9.43 5.27 -12.70
C TRP A 280 -9.50 6.76 -12.99
N SER A 281 -10.58 7.36 -12.54
CA SER A 281 -11.32 8.32 -13.35
C SER A 281 -10.79 9.75 -13.42
N GLN A 282 -9.58 10.16 -13.05
CA GLN A 282 -9.19 11.59 -12.86
C GLN A 282 -10.08 12.44 -11.90
N VAL A 283 -11.40 12.20 -11.78
CA VAL A 283 -12.39 12.87 -10.94
C VAL A 283 -12.93 11.91 -9.86
N LYS A 284 -12.84 12.29 -8.58
CA LYS A 284 -13.30 11.49 -7.43
C LYS A 284 -14.83 11.37 -7.44
N ALA A 285 -15.36 10.15 -7.28
CA ALA A 285 -16.80 9.94 -7.13
C ALA A 285 -17.19 10.30 -5.69
N PRO A 286 -18.21 11.15 -5.46
CA PRO A 286 -18.63 11.51 -4.11
C PRO A 286 -19.28 10.31 -3.38
N TYR A 287 -18.92 10.13 -2.11
CA TYR A 287 -19.40 9.06 -1.23
C TYR A 287 -20.94 8.98 -1.16
N SER A 288 -21.63 10.12 -1.22
CA SER A 288 -23.10 10.21 -1.15
C SER A 288 -23.87 9.54 -2.30
N SER A 289 -23.17 9.04 -3.32
CA SER A 289 -23.78 8.24 -4.40
C SER A 289 -23.76 6.73 -4.16
N LEU A 290 -23.21 6.28 -3.02
CA LEU A 290 -22.97 4.86 -2.73
C LEU A 290 -24.13 4.17 -1.98
N ASP A 291 -24.95 4.93 -1.25
CA ASP A 291 -25.98 4.35 -0.36
C ASP A 291 -27.35 4.14 -1.02
N SER A 292 -27.53 4.48 -2.31
CA SER A 292 -28.87 4.51 -2.92
C SER A 292 -29.29 3.25 -3.67
N ASP A 293 -28.39 2.28 -3.89
CA ASP A 293 -28.69 1.06 -4.66
C ASP A 293 -28.80 -0.19 -3.77
N ASP A 294 -28.66 -0.05 -2.45
CA ASP A 294 -28.96 -1.10 -1.48
C ASP A 294 -30.48 -1.18 -1.24
N ASP A 295 -31.22 -1.58 -2.28
CA ASP A 295 -32.52 -2.20 -2.07
C ASP A 295 -32.24 -3.49 -1.26
N GLU A 296 -32.41 -3.41 0.07
CA GLU A 296 -32.51 -4.52 1.03
C GLU A 296 -33.64 -5.47 0.62
N THR A 297 -33.45 -6.13 -0.51
CA THR A 297 -34.29 -7.24 -0.91
C THR A 297 -33.91 -8.39 0.01
N ASP A 298 -34.92 -8.93 0.71
CA ASP A 298 -34.86 -10.11 1.58
C ASP A 298 -34.31 -11.32 0.79
N MET A 299 -33.01 -11.33 0.52
CA MET A 299 -32.35 -12.39 -0.20
C MET A 299 -32.26 -13.56 0.77
N GLN A 300 -32.86 -14.69 0.40
CA GLN A 300 -32.80 -15.89 1.21
C GLN A 300 -31.33 -16.30 1.36
N ILE A 301 -30.89 -16.62 2.58
CA ILE A 301 -29.49 -17.00 2.88
C ILE A 301 -28.99 -18.15 2.01
N ALA A 302 -29.88 -19.05 1.62
CA ALA A 302 -29.54 -20.16 0.72
C ALA A 302 -28.98 -19.66 -0.62
N ASP A 303 -29.48 -18.51 -1.09
CA ASP A 303 -29.11 -17.90 -2.38
C ASP A 303 -28.06 -16.79 -2.22
N ALA A 304 -27.79 -16.33 -0.98
CA ALA A 304 -26.78 -15.34 -0.70
C ALA A 304 -25.40 -15.85 -1.15
N THR A 305 -24.79 -15.13 -2.07
CA THR A 305 -23.44 -15.40 -2.53
C THR A 305 -22.42 -15.17 -1.42
N ILE A 306 -21.26 -15.81 -1.48
CA ILE A 306 -20.24 -15.65 -0.43
C ILE A 306 -19.77 -14.20 -0.30
N ASP A 307 -19.78 -13.45 -1.40
CA ASP A 307 -19.43 -12.04 -1.37
C ASP A 307 -20.49 -11.18 -0.68
N HIS A 308 -21.77 -11.48 -0.89
CA HIS A 308 -22.85 -10.82 -0.15
C HIS A 308 -22.70 -11.07 1.36
N VAL A 309 -22.41 -12.31 1.75
CA VAL A 309 -22.17 -12.68 3.16
C VAL A 309 -20.97 -11.93 3.74
N ILE A 310 -19.83 -11.95 3.04
CA ILE A 310 -18.62 -11.27 3.52
C ILE A 310 -18.86 -9.76 3.63
N HIS A 311 -19.52 -9.16 2.64
CA HIS A 311 -19.70 -7.71 2.61
C HIS A 311 -20.75 -7.22 3.61
N HIS A 312 -21.96 -7.74 3.55
CA HIS A 312 -23.09 -7.21 4.31
C HIS A 312 -23.24 -7.85 5.69
N GLN A 313 -22.97 -9.15 5.82
CA GLN A 313 -23.19 -9.89 7.08
C GLN A 313 -21.95 -9.91 7.99
N LEU A 314 -20.75 -9.83 7.41
CA LEU A 314 -19.49 -9.81 8.15
C LEU A 314 -18.78 -8.45 8.13
N GLN A 315 -19.33 -7.44 7.43
CA GLN A 315 -18.72 -6.11 7.26
C GLN A 315 -17.29 -6.14 6.71
N GLY A 316 -16.97 -7.16 5.90
CA GLY A 316 -15.63 -7.34 5.31
C GLY A 316 -15.32 -6.41 4.13
N GLN A 317 -16.22 -5.48 3.76
CA GLN A 317 -15.96 -4.42 2.75
C GLN A 317 -15.22 -4.91 1.47
N ILE A 318 -15.87 -5.76 0.67
CA ILE A 318 -15.28 -6.30 -0.58
C ILE A 318 -15.93 -5.82 -1.87
N SER A 319 -17.14 -5.25 -1.83
CA SER A 319 -17.92 -4.86 -3.02
C SER A 319 -17.24 -3.84 -3.92
N HIS A 320 -16.24 -3.13 -3.40
CA HIS A 320 -15.49 -2.16 -4.18
C HIS A 320 -14.06 -2.60 -4.43
N SER A 321 -13.58 -3.64 -3.74
CA SER A 321 -12.23 -4.15 -3.88
C SER A 321 -11.97 -4.76 -5.26
N GLY A 322 -10.74 -4.61 -5.75
CA GLY A 322 -10.26 -5.14 -7.02
C GLY A 322 -8.86 -5.77 -6.93
N PRO A 323 -8.18 -5.94 -8.08
CA PRO A 323 -6.85 -6.56 -8.14
C PRO A 323 -5.77 -5.89 -7.28
N LEU A 324 -5.78 -4.56 -7.16
CA LEU A 324 -4.83 -3.86 -6.30
C LEU A 324 -5.03 -4.23 -4.82
N ASN A 325 -6.27 -4.27 -4.32
CA ASN A 325 -6.55 -4.66 -2.93
C ASN A 325 -6.09 -6.10 -2.69
N ALA A 326 -6.40 -7.01 -3.62
CA ALA A 326 -5.91 -8.39 -3.55
C ALA A 326 -4.38 -8.45 -3.53
N TYR A 327 -3.68 -7.60 -4.29
CA TYR A 327 -2.23 -7.53 -4.25
C TYR A 327 -1.68 -7.14 -2.87
N PHE A 328 -2.31 -6.19 -2.17
CA PHE A 328 -1.96 -5.89 -0.78
C PHE A 328 -2.25 -7.07 0.17
N GLU A 329 -3.41 -7.73 0.03
CA GLU A 329 -3.72 -8.94 0.82
C GLU A 329 -2.72 -10.07 0.57
N MET A 330 -2.28 -10.22 -0.68
CA MET A 330 -1.30 -11.23 -1.08
C MET A 330 0.09 -10.98 -0.54
N ARG A 331 0.49 -9.71 -0.43
CA ARG A 331 1.75 -9.34 0.23
C ARG A 331 1.71 -9.65 1.73
N ARG A 332 0.51 -9.85 2.31
CA ARG A 332 0.29 -10.13 3.75
C ARG A 332 1.07 -9.19 4.67
N ARG A 333 1.27 -7.96 4.21
CA ARG A 333 1.80 -6.86 5.02
C ARG A 333 0.58 -6.18 5.60
N GLU A 334 0.21 -6.59 6.81
CA GLU A 334 -0.90 -5.97 7.54
C GLU A 334 -0.69 -4.45 7.72
N ASP A 335 0.55 -4.00 7.57
CA ASP A 335 1.08 -2.65 7.70
C ASP A 335 1.39 -1.93 6.36
N SER A 336 1.27 -2.59 5.20
CA SER A 336 1.52 -1.92 3.93
C SER A 336 0.24 -1.24 3.45
N TYR A 337 0.14 0.04 3.74
CA TYR A 337 -0.98 0.88 3.31
C TYR A 337 -0.75 1.52 1.95
N GLU A 338 0.51 1.77 1.57
CA GLU A 338 0.86 2.48 0.34
C GLU A 338 1.72 1.62 -0.59
N LEU A 339 1.52 1.80 -1.90
CA LEU A 339 2.40 1.28 -2.96
C LEU A 339 3.19 2.45 -3.56
N TRP A 340 4.45 2.57 -3.17
CA TRP A 340 5.32 3.61 -3.69
C TRP A 340 5.61 3.39 -5.17
N THR A 341 5.25 4.38 -5.98
CA THR A 341 5.62 4.44 -7.40
C THR A 341 6.76 5.42 -7.61
N LYS A 342 7.51 5.24 -8.69
CA LYS A 342 8.56 6.17 -9.10
C LYS A 342 7.98 7.57 -9.26
N ASP A 343 6.87 7.71 -9.97
CA ASP A 343 6.26 9.02 -10.25
C ASP A 343 5.84 9.73 -8.97
N TYR A 344 5.24 9.02 -8.01
CA TYR A 344 4.86 9.59 -6.71
C TYR A 344 6.09 10.08 -5.94
N ILE A 345 7.12 9.23 -5.79
CA ILE A 345 8.33 9.58 -5.03
C ILE A 345 9.06 10.79 -5.65
N PHE A 346 9.21 10.83 -6.97
CA PHE A 346 9.82 11.97 -7.65
C PHE A 346 8.93 13.21 -7.61
N GLY A 347 7.61 13.05 -7.69
CA GLY A 347 6.65 14.13 -7.51
C GLY A 347 6.80 14.77 -6.13
N LEU A 348 6.79 13.95 -5.07
CA LEU A 348 6.95 14.41 -3.69
C LEU A 348 8.32 15.07 -3.46
N ALA A 349 9.40 14.50 -3.99
CA ALA A 349 10.74 15.10 -3.92
C ALA A 349 10.79 16.49 -4.57
N ASN A 350 10.21 16.63 -5.77
CA ASN A 350 10.15 17.92 -6.47
C ASN A 350 9.29 18.94 -5.72
N TYR A 351 8.15 18.51 -5.16
CA TYR A 351 7.31 19.36 -4.32
C TYR A 351 8.11 19.89 -3.13
N LEU A 352 8.77 19.01 -2.39
CA LEU A 352 9.54 19.37 -1.19
C LEU A 352 10.70 20.32 -1.50
N LEU A 353 11.45 20.08 -2.59
CA LEU A 353 12.53 20.99 -3.01
C LEU A 353 12.00 22.39 -3.33
N LYS A 354 10.93 22.49 -4.14
CA LYS A 354 10.28 23.77 -4.43
C LYS A 354 9.78 24.46 -3.17
N ARG A 355 9.25 23.68 -2.23
CA ARG A 355 8.72 24.21 -0.98
C ARG A 355 9.81 24.77 -0.08
N ILE A 356 10.95 24.10 0.04
CA ILE A 356 12.13 24.62 0.74
C ILE A 356 12.58 25.94 0.13
N GLU A 357 12.65 26.02 -1.21
CA GLU A 357 13.00 27.26 -1.91
C GLU A 357 12.00 28.40 -1.67
N GLU A 358 10.71 28.09 -1.52
CA GLU A 358 9.69 29.07 -1.13
C GLU A 358 9.88 29.57 0.29
N MET A 359 10.12 28.66 1.25
CA MET A 359 10.37 29.01 2.64
C MET A 359 11.64 29.84 2.80
N ASP A 360 12.73 29.49 2.10
CA ASP A 360 13.98 30.28 2.08
C ASP A 360 13.76 31.71 1.56
N ARG A 361 12.94 31.87 0.52
CA ARG A 361 12.58 33.20 -0.01
C ARG A 361 11.78 34.02 1.00
N GLN A 362 10.87 33.38 1.74
CA GLN A 362 10.08 34.04 2.77
C GLN A 362 10.96 34.47 3.95
N SER A 363 11.87 33.61 4.43
CA SER A 363 12.80 33.93 5.53
C SER A 363 13.77 35.07 5.19
N THR A 364 14.22 35.17 3.93
CA THR A 364 15.16 36.21 3.49
C THR A 364 14.59 37.63 3.67
N THR A 365 13.27 37.80 3.61
CA THR A 365 12.63 39.11 3.80
C THR A 365 12.69 39.61 5.25
N GLN A 366 13.00 38.74 6.22
CA GLN A 366 12.96 39.03 7.66
C GLN A 366 14.35 39.30 8.29
N SER A 367 15.32 39.79 7.50
CA SER A 367 16.63 40.28 7.96
C SER A 367 17.67 39.24 8.42
N THR A 368 17.38 37.93 8.40
CA THR A 368 18.39 36.90 8.66
C THR A 368 18.98 36.38 7.35
N THR A 369 20.27 36.63 7.14
CA THR A 369 21.04 36.19 5.95
C THR A 369 21.45 34.72 5.96
N HIS A 370 21.07 33.94 6.97
CA HIS A 370 21.47 32.55 7.11
C HIS A 370 20.39 31.62 6.55
N GLN A 371 20.80 30.76 5.62
CA GLN A 371 19.96 29.68 5.11
C GLN A 371 19.73 28.65 6.23
N LEU A 372 18.48 28.29 6.47
CA LEU A 372 18.11 27.31 7.49
C LEU A 372 18.47 25.90 6.99
N GLU A 373 18.98 25.06 7.88
CA GLU A 373 19.09 23.63 7.60
C GLU A 373 17.69 23.01 7.63
N THR A 374 17.31 22.26 6.58
CA THR A 374 16.01 21.60 6.54
C THR A 374 16.11 20.16 7.02
N ILE A 375 15.32 19.83 8.03
CA ILE A 375 15.10 18.47 8.51
C ILE A 375 13.72 17.98 8.03
N MET A 376 13.69 16.79 7.44
CA MET A 376 12.47 16.08 7.07
C MET A 376 12.33 14.85 7.95
N LEU A 377 11.22 14.77 8.67
CA LEU A 377 10.96 13.72 9.65
C LEU A 377 9.74 12.90 9.23
N ASP A 378 9.91 11.62 8.90
CA ASP A 378 8.83 10.67 8.65
C ASP A 378 8.43 9.98 9.97
N VAL A 379 7.24 10.29 10.46
CA VAL A 379 6.68 9.81 11.73
C VAL A 379 5.72 8.65 11.48
N GLY A 380 5.91 7.56 12.21
CA GLY A 380 5.21 6.30 11.93
C GLY A 380 5.71 5.66 10.65
N ALA A 381 7.02 5.76 10.40
CA ALA A 381 7.64 5.39 9.13
C ALA A 381 7.58 3.89 8.83
N GLY A 382 7.16 3.05 9.78
CA GLY A 382 7.18 1.60 9.67
C GLY A 382 8.57 1.08 9.37
N ASP A 383 8.79 0.64 8.13
CA ASP A 383 10.08 0.13 7.66
C ASP A 383 10.99 1.19 7.01
N GLY A 384 10.57 2.45 6.96
CA GLY A 384 11.36 3.60 6.50
C GLY A 384 11.56 3.69 4.98
N ARG A 385 10.83 2.89 4.19
CA ARG A 385 10.96 2.88 2.73
C ARG A 385 10.69 4.23 2.07
N LEU A 386 9.72 4.99 2.57
CA LEU A 386 9.41 6.31 2.03
C LEU A 386 10.66 7.21 2.07
N ILE A 387 11.27 7.36 3.25
CA ILE A 387 12.51 8.13 3.43
C ILE A 387 13.67 7.59 2.60
N TYR A 388 13.81 6.27 2.51
CA TYR A 388 14.84 5.66 1.67
C TYR A 388 14.70 6.08 0.20
N PHE A 389 13.52 5.90 -0.39
CA PHE A 389 13.28 6.24 -1.79
C PHE A 389 13.33 7.76 -2.03
N LEU A 390 12.78 8.54 -1.10
CA LEU A 390 12.78 10.01 -1.17
C LEU A 390 14.20 10.57 -1.14
N ARG A 391 15.08 10.07 -0.26
CA ARG A 391 16.49 10.48 -0.20
C ARG A 391 17.20 10.25 -1.53
N ARG A 392 16.93 9.10 -2.18
CA ARG A 392 17.54 8.75 -3.48
C ARG A 392 17.02 9.67 -4.59
N ALA A 393 15.71 9.91 -4.64
CA ALA A 393 15.11 10.80 -5.63
C ALA A 393 15.62 12.25 -5.50
N LEU A 394 15.73 12.79 -4.29
CA LEU A 394 16.28 14.13 -4.04
C LEU A 394 17.73 14.24 -4.55
N LYS A 395 18.59 13.26 -4.24
CA LYS A 395 19.98 13.23 -4.75
C LYS A 395 20.04 13.22 -6.28
N GLU A 396 19.18 12.44 -6.92
CA GLU A 396 19.13 12.32 -8.39
C GLU A 396 18.70 13.65 -9.06
N ILE A 397 17.66 14.30 -8.52
CA ILE A 397 17.15 15.60 -9.02
C ILE A 397 18.22 16.69 -8.90
N MET A 398 18.89 16.76 -7.74
CA MET A 398 19.95 17.76 -7.49
C MET A 398 21.18 17.53 -8.37
N SER A 399 21.58 16.27 -8.57
CA SER A 399 22.72 15.92 -9.43
C SER A 399 22.45 16.24 -10.91
N SER A 400 21.22 15.98 -11.37
CA SER A 400 20.78 16.28 -12.74
C SER A 400 20.77 17.79 -13.04
N SER A 401 20.40 18.60 -12.05
CA SER A 401 20.38 20.06 -12.15
C SER A 401 21.79 20.65 -12.32
N ASN A 402 22.78 20.09 -11.62
CA ASN A 402 24.18 20.52 -11.71
C ASN A 402 24.82 20.15 -13.06
N SER A 403 24.51 18.96 -13.59
CA SER A 403 25.11 18.48 -14.85
C SER A 403 24.62 19.25 -16.10
N SER A 404 23.36 19.72 -16.08
CA SER A 404 22.74 20.42 -17.22
C SER A 404 23.36 21.79 -17.49
N GLN A 405 23.97 22.44 -16.49
CA GLN A 405 24.60 23.75 -16.66
C GLN A 405 25.95 23.68 -17.41
N VAL A 406 26.64 22.54 -17.37
CA VAL A 406 28.02 22.41 -17.91
C VAL A 406 28.03 22.15 -19.43
N ARG A 407 26.92 21.72 -20.04
CA ARG A 407 26.87 21.32 -21.47
C ARG A 407 26.36 22.39 -22.44
N SER A 408 26.33 23.67 -22.06
CA SER A 408 26.11 24.75 -23.02
C SER A 408 27.36 24.95 -23.90
N ILE A 409 27.55 24.06 -24.87
CA ILE A 409 28.57 24.16 -25.91
C ILE A 409 28.39 25.52 -26.60
N PRO A 410 29.44 26.35 -26.70
CA PRO A 410 29.34 27.63 -27.38
C PRO A 410 29.08 27.35 -28.86
N LYS A 411 27.82 27.52 -29.31
CA LYS A 411 27.51 27.58 -30.74
C LYS A 411 28.18 28.84 -31.27
N SER A 412 29.34 28.62 -31.90
CA SER A 412 30.04 29.55 -32.78
C SER A 412 29.10 29.98 -33.93
N SER A 413 28.22 30.95 -33.66
CA SER A 413 27.58 31.73 -34.72
C SER A 413 28.16 33.14 -34.68
N ARG A 414 29.04 33.42 -35.65
CA ARG A 414 29.44 34.79 -36.02
C ARG A 414 28.18 35.59 -36.32
N GLN A 415 27.74 36.45 -35.41
CA GLN A 415 26.77 37.51 -35.69
C GLN A 415 27.35 38.88 -35.35
N PRO A 416 27.01 39.93 -36.14
CA PRO A 416 27.69 41.21 -36.10
C PRO A 416 27.16 42.13 -34.98
N LYS A 417 28.12 42.90 -34.43
CA LYS A 417 28.06 43.90 -33.37
C LYS A 417 26.75 44.72 -33.33
N ARG A 418 25.94 44.52 -32.30
CA ARG A 418 24.95 45.49 -31.81
C ARG A 418 25.36 46.00 -30.42
N LYS A 419 25.18 47.31 -30.23
CA LYS A 419 25.67 48.12 -29.09
C LYS A 419 25.08 47.66 -27.75
N ALA A 420 25.96 47.63 -26.75
CA ALA A 420 25.75 47.09 -25.42
C ALA A 420 24.81 47.94 -24.55
N THR A 421 23.78 47.30 -23.99
CA THR A 421 23.11 47.73 -22.75
C THR A 421 23.78 47.05 -21.55
N PRO A 422 23.89 47.73 -20.39
CA PRO A 422 24.55 47.19 -19.21
C PRO A 422 23.69 46.05 -18.63
N LYS A 423 24.18 44.81 -18.74
CA LYS A 423 23.58 43.66 -18.08
C LYS A 423 23.87 43.73 -16.58
N ARG A 424 22.81 43.64 -15.80
CA ARG A 424 22.84 43.61 -14.34
C ARG A 424 23.21 42.18 -13.93
N ASP A 425 24.49 41.94 -13.68
CA ASP A 425 25.00 40.67 -13.16
C ASP A 425 24.68 40.57 -11.67
N MET A 426 23.52 39.97 -11.36
CA MET A 426 23.17 39.50 -10.02
C MET A 426 22.67 38.06 -10.17
N ASN A 427 23.58 37.14 -10.51
CA ASN A 427 23.30 35.72 -10.49
C ASN A 427 24.08 35.08 -9.35
N THR A 428 23.68 35.38 -8.13
CA THR A 428 24.14 34.67 -6.93
C THR A 428 23.55 33.28 -7.01
N GLN A 429 24.35 32.30 -7.44
CA GLN A 429 23.93 30.90 -7.45
C GLN A 429 23.74 30.43 -6.01
N HIS A 430 22.50 30.33 -5.56
CA HIS A 430 22.17 29.67 -4.30
C HIS A 430 22.40 28.17 -4.47
N GLN A 431 23.42 27.65 -3.80
CA GLN A 431 23.69 26.22 -3.76
C GLN A 431 22.71 25.60 -2.75
N SER A 432 21.63 25.00 -3.23
CA SER A 432 20.68 24.26 -2.41
C SER A 432 21.41 23.11 -1.71
N THR A 433 21.29 23.05 -0.37
CA THR A 433 21.77 21.91 0.43
C THR A 433 20.71 20.82 0.45
N LEU A 434 21.15 19.56 0.40
CA LEU A 434 20.24 18.43 0.54
C LEU A 434 19.66 18.45 1.97
N PRO A 435 18.33 18.31 2.15
CA PRO A 435 17.74 18.21 3.48
C PRO A 435 18.23 16.95 4.21
N THR A 436 18.17 16.97 5.54
CA THR A 436 18.42 15.81 6.39
C THR A 436 17.13 15.02 6.53
N LEU A 437 17.10 13.76 6.08
CA LEU A 437 15.90 12.91 6.12
C LEU A 437 16.02 11.86 7.22
N ILE A 438 15.01 11.76 8.08
CA ILE A 438 14.95 10.86 9.24
C ILE A 438 13.64 10.07 9.21
N ALA A 439 13.70 8.78 9.53
CA ALA A 439 12.54 7.91 9.72
C ALA A 439 12.44 7.50 11.19
N THR A 440 11.26 7.62 11.79
CA THR A 440 11.00 7.24 13.19
C THR A 440 9.72 6.41 13.30
N ASP A 441 9.76 5.37 14.10
CA ASP A 441 8.62 4.52 14.40
C ASP A 441 8.80 3.88 15.78
N ASP A 442 7.80 3.95 16.66
CA ASP A 442 7.88 3.39 18.02
C ASP A 442 7.44 1.92 18.12
N GLY A 443 7.03 1.31 17.01
CA GLY A 443 6.54 -0.06 16.94
C GLY A 443 5.22 -0.28 17.65
N SER A 444 4.52 0.78 18.11
CA SER A 444 3.22 0.67 18.78
C SER A 444 2.18 -0.03 17.89
N TRP A 445 2.35 0.10 16.57
CA TRP A 445 1.52 -0.53 15.55
C TRP A 445 1.93 -1.95 15.17
N LYS A 446 3.01 -2.47 15.76
CA LYS A 446 3.54 -3.82 15.51
C LYS A 446 3.78 -4.09 14.01
N ALA A 447 3.94 -3.02 13.22
CA ALA A 447 4.34 -3.13 11.83
C ALA A 447 5.68 -3.89 11.78
N PRO A 448 5.82 -4.94 10.97
CA PRO A 448 7.08 -5.65 10.82
C PRO A 448 8.22 -4.70 10.42
N ILE A 449 9.11 -4.42 11.37
CA ILE A 449 10.33 -3.64 11.11
C ILE A 449 11.31 -4.53 10.35
N PHE A 450 11.43 -4.29 9.04
CA PHE A 450 12.43 -4.95 8.22
C PHE A 450 13.79 -4.32 8.45
N LYS A 451 14.74 -5.11 8.98
CA LYS A 451 16.13 -4.67 9.10
C LYS A 451 16.74 -4.57 7.70
N ASN A 452 16.91 -3.36 7.21
CA ASN A 452 17.69 -3.06 6.01
C ASN A 452 18.89 -2.20 6.41
N LYS A 453 20.10 -2.62 6.02
CA LYS A 453 21.33 -1.88 6.32
C LYS A 453 21.35 -0.44 5.77
N HIS A 454 20.55 -0.16 4.73
CA HIS A 454 20.42 1.15 4.11
C HIS A 454 19.27 1.99 4.66
N ILE A 455 18.40 1.40 5.49
CA ILE A 455 17.23 2.09 6.07
C ILE A 455 17.36 2.06 7.58
N GLN A 456 17.62 3.23 8.14
CA GLN A 456 17.68 3.42 9.59
C GLN A 456 16.36 4.03 10.03
N VAL A 457 15.58 3.25 10.79
CA VAL A 457 14.37 3.72 11.45
C VAL A 457 14.67 3.79 12.94
N GLU A 458 14.57 4.98 13.52
CA GLU A 458 14.78 5.16 14.95
C GLU A 458 13.52 4.81 15.73
N GLN A 459 13.71 4.19 16.89
CA GLN A 459 12.62 3.77 17.77
C GLN A 459 12.13 4.93 18.64
N LEU A 460 11.36 5.84 18.05
CA LEU A 460 10.85 7.04 18.67
C LEU A 460 9.37 7.24 18.33
N SER A 461 8.59 7.67 19.32
CA SER A 461 7.21 8.12 19.11
C SER A 461 7.18 9.48 18.41
N ALA A 462 6.01 9.90 17.93
CA ALA A 462 5.81 11.21 17.32
C ALA A 462 6.37 12.36 18.19
N ASP A 463 5.90 12.47 19.44
CA ASP A 463 6.36 13.47 20.40
C ASP A 463 7.88 13.40 20.66
N ALA A 464 8.43 12.20 20.90
CA ALA A 464 9.86 12.04 21.17
C ALA A 464 10.74 12.43 19.97
N ALA A 465 10.27 12.14 18.75
CA ALA A 465 10.96 12.52 17.51
C ALA A 465 10.95 14.05 17.32
N LEU A 466 9.83 14.71 17.59
CA LEU A 466 9.73 16.18 17.53
C LEU A 466 10.59 16.86 18.58
N GLN A 467 10.67 16.31 19.81
CA GLN A 467 11.56 16.84 20.84
C GLN A 467 13.04 16.72 20.47
N LYS A 468 13.41 15.64 19.76
CA LYS A 468 14.79 15.38 19.35
C LYS A 468 15.23 16.22 18.14
N TYR A 469 14.34 16.41 17.16
CA TYR A 469 14.68 17.02 15.86
C TYR A 469 14.03 18.37 15.60
N GLY A 470 13.13 18.81 16.48
CA GLY A 470 12.53 20.12 16.43
C GLY A 470 13.57 21.24 16.67
N PRO A 471 13.30 22.46 16.19
CA PRO A 471 14.14 23.61 16.51
C PRO A 471 14.24 23.81 18.02
N SER A 472 15.47 23.87 18.55
CA SER A 472 15.71 24.14 19.97
C SER A 472 15.33 25.59 20.31
N SER A 473 14.64 25.81 21.44
CA SER A 473 14.37 27.18 21.92
C SER A 473 15.64 27.94 22.35
N ASN A 474 16.72 27.19 22.61
CA ASN A 474 17.98 27.69 23.15
C ASN A 474 19.08 27.63 22.09
N GLU A 475 18.81 28.06 20.85
CA GLU A 475 19.85 28.20 19.84
C GLU A 475 20.96 29.12 20.38
N GLU A 476 22.07 28.50 20.81
CA GLU A 476 23.26 29.23 21.21
C GLU A 476 23.83 29.97 20.00
N GLU A 477 24.47 31.11 20.25
CA GLU A 477 25.09 31.95 19.23
C GLU A 477 26.14 31.13 18.43
N GLY A 478 25.73 30.55 17.30
CA GLY A 478 26.60 29.73 16.44
C GLY A 478 26.03 28.39 15.99
N GLU A 479 24.93 27.90 16.57
CA GLU A 479 24.26 26.70 16.05
C GLU A 479 23.52 26.99 14.74
N LYS A 480 23.54 26.02 13.83
CA LYS A 480 22.80 26.14 12.58
C LYS A 480 21.32 26.08 12.89
N ARG A 481 20.65 27.16 12.55
CA ARG A 481 19.21 27.28 12.62
C ARG A 481 18.55 26.23 11.73
N THR A 482 17.63 25.45 12.30
CA THR A 482 16.93 24.38 11.57
C THR A 482 15.48 24.75 11.29
N ARG A 483 14.92 24.16 10.24
CA ARG A 483 13.47 24.07 10.02
C ARG A 483 13.04 22.62 9.93
N LEU A 484 11.80 22.36 10.30
CA LEU A 484 11.24 21.02 10.36
C LEU A 484 10.03 20.88 9.42
N ILE A 485 10.10 19.87 8.54
CA ILE A 485 8.98 19.36 7.75
C ILE A 485 8.67 17.94 8.24
N VAL A 486 7.41 17.65 8.56
CA VAL A 486 6.99 16.30 8.95
C VAL A 486 6.29 15.60 7.79
N LEU A 487 6.60 14.33 7.57
CA LEU A 487 5.85 13.42 6.72
C LEU A 487 5.16 12.39 7.61
N CYS A 488 3.95 11.99 7.27
CA CYS A 488 3.27 10.89 7.94
C CYS A 488 2.48 10.13 6.88
N SER A 489 2.97 8.93 6.56
CA SER A 489 2.32 8.02 5.61
C SER A 489 1.53 6.99 6.36
N TRP A 490 0.22 7.22 6.45
CA TRP A 490 -0.73 6.50 7.28
C TRP A 490 -0.65 6.83 8.76
N MET A 491 -1.82 6.91 9.39
CA MET A 491 -2.01 7.12 10.82
C MET A 491 -3.06 6.14 11.33
N PRO A 492 -2.99 5.68 12.59
CA PRO A 492 -3.98 4.77 13.14
C PRO A 492 -5.41 5.35 13.08
N PRO A 493 -6.44 4.56 12.73
CA PRO A 493 -7.83 5.01 12.76
C PRO A 493 -8.18 5.59 14.14
N GLY A 494 -8.81 6.76 14.15
CA GLY A 494 -9.27 7.43 15.38
C GLY A 494 -8.15 8.04 16.26
N VAL A 495 -6.88 7.95 15.85
CA VAL A 495 -5.76 8.57 16.58
C VAL A 495 -5.39 9.88 15.91
N ASP A 496 -4.95 10.88 16.68
CA ASP A 496 -4.43 12.15 16.15
C ASP A 496 -2.99 12.40 16.59
N TRP A 497 -2.00 11.96 15.80
CA TRP A 497 -0.60 12.35 16.00
C TRP A 497 -0.33 13.79 15.56
N THR A 498 -1.19 14.38 14.73
CA THR A 498 -0.96 15.74 14.23
C THR A 498 -1.13 16.81 15.30
N ARG A 499 -1.79 16.48 16.42
CA ARG A 499 -1.75 17.30 17.63
C ARG A 499 -0.32 17.65 18.04
N ASP A 500 0.60 16.69 17.99
CA ASP A 500 2.00 16.93 18.37
C ASP A 500 2.70 17.77 17.30
N PHE A 501 2.39 17.57 16.02
CA PHE A 501 2.98 18.34 14.91
C PHE A 501 2.61 19.83 15.01
N ARG A 502 1.36 20.10 15.36
CA ARG A 502 0.83 21.46 15.51
C ARG A 502 1.28 22.13 16.82
N HIS A 503 1.74 21.34 17.79
CA HIS A 503 2.10 21.86 19.11
C HIS A 503 3.33 22.78 19.04
N ASN A 504 3.24 23.92 19.75
CA ASN A 504 4.31 24.93 19.87
C ASN A 504 4.83 25.52 18.55
N GLY A 505 4.20 25.22 17.41
CA GLY A 505 4.61 25.73 16.11
C GLY A 505 6.01 25.27 15.66
N LEU A 506 6.53 24.17 16.20
CA LEU A 506 7.85 23.65 15.85
C LEU A 506 7.93 23.19 14.39
N VAL A 507 6.81 22.74 13.84
CA VAL A 507 6.71 22.21 12.47
C VAL A 507 6.21 23.31 11.53
N GLU A 508 7.02 23.68 10.52
CA GLU A 508 6.62 24.67 9.52
C GLU A 508 5.59 24.10 8.53
N GLU A 509 5.71 22.82 8.21
CA GLU A 509 4.79 22.09 7.34
C GLU A 509 4.75 20.61 7.71
N TYR A 510 3.55 20.02 7.72
CA TYR A 510 3.41 18.57 7.78
C TYR A 510 2.57 18.04 6.62
N ILE A 511 2.95 16.89 6.08
CA ILE A 511 2.28 16.26 4.94
C ILE A 511 1.71 14.92 5.38
N LEU A 512 0.41 14.75 5.21
CA LEU A 512 -0.29 13.50 5.44
C LEU A 512 -0.50 12.78 4.11
N ILE A 513 -0.17 11.49 4.08
CA ILE A 513 -0.33 10.60 2.93
C ILE A 513 -1.23 9.45 3.39
N GLY A 514 -2.45 9.39 2.90
CA GLY A 514 -3.40 8.36 3.30
C GLY A 514 -4.84 8.80 3.08
N GLU A 515 -5.78 8.03 3.61
CA GLU A 515 -7.21 8.28 3.45
C GLU A 515 -7.67 9.46 4.31
N SER A 516 -8.40 10.43 3.74
CA SER A 516 -8.71 11.69 4.44
C SER A 516 -10.16 11.90 4.83
N ASP A 517 -11.08 11.04 4.38
CA ASP A 517 -12.50 11.38 4.33
C ASP A 517 -13.38 10.54 5.27
N ASP A 518 -12.99 9.30 5.59
CA ASP A 518 -13.84 8.31 6.29
C ASP A 518 -13.31 7.88 7.67
N GLY A 519 -12.09 8.25 8.04
CA GLY A 519 -11.50 8.04 9.36
C GLY A 519 -10.71 6.75 9.52
N THR A 520 -10.38 6.08 8.42
CA THR A 520 -9.48 4.92 8.43
C THR A 520 -8.02 5.32 8.68
N CYS A 521 -7.64 6.55 8.35
CA CYS A 521 -6.31 7.10 8.60
C CYS A 521 -6.40 8.34 9.48
N GLY A 522 -6.05 8.19 10.76
CA GLY A 522 -6.15 9.25 11.76
C GLY A 522 -7.58 9.51 12.23
N HIS A 523 -7.78 10.60 12.97
CA HIS A 523 -9.10 10.99 13.46
C HIS A 523 -9.76 12.00 12.50
N ASN A 524 -10.93 11.69 11.93
CA ASN A 524 -11.63 12.55 10.95
C ASN A 524 -11.67 14.04 11.32
N TRP A 525 -12.17 14.37 12.52
CA TRP A 525 -12.20 15.76 12.97
C TRP A 525 -10.82 16.29 13.41
N LEU A 526 -10.12 15.61 14.33
CA LEU A 526 -8.91 16.15 14.94
C LEU A 526 -7.73 16.27 13.97
N THR A 527 -7.60 15.31 13.05
CA THR A 527 -6.53 15.23 12.06
C THR A 527 -6.89 16.03 10.80
N TRP A 528 -8.06 15.78 10.22
CA TRP A 528 -8.44 16.30 8.89
C TRP A 528 -9.40 17.49 8.94
N GLY A 529 -10.02 17.77 10.09
CA GLY A 529 -11.02 18.83 10.24
C GLY A 529 -12.34 18.57 9.54
N ASN A 530 -12.74 17.30 9.36
CA ASN A 530 -14.04 16.96 8.79
C ASN A 530 -15.17 17.25 9.80
N ALA A 531 -15.92 18.33 9.58
CA ALA A 531 -16.92 18.85 10.51
C ALA A 531 -18.06 17.87 10.82
N ASP A 532 -18.40 16.97 9.88
CA ASP A 532 -19.46 15.97 10.05
C ASP A 532 -19.14 14.95 11.18
N PHE A 533 -17.86 14.83 11.54
CA PHE A 533 -17.34 13.91 12.55
C PHE A 533 -17.02 14.57 13.89
N ASN A 534 -17.44 15.81 14.09
CA ASN A 534 -17.28 16.46 15.39
C ASN A 534 -18.41 16.03 16.34
N GLU A 535 -18.04 15.37 17.43
CA GLU A 535 -18.94 14.82 18.46
C GLU A 535 -19.92 15.86 19.05
N GLN A 536 -19.48 17.13 19.16
CA GLN A 536 -20.32 18.22 19.66
C GLN A 536 -21.49 18.49 18.71
N PHE A 537 -21.23 18.52 17.40
CA PHE A 537 -22.28 18.69 16.39
C PHE A 537 -23.24 17.50 16.37
N GLN A 538 -22.74 16.27 16.57
CA GLN A 538 -23.61 15.09 16.59
C GLN A 538 -24.54 15.06 17.81
N THR A 539 -24.09 15.58 18.95
CA THR A 539 -24.90 15.66 20.17
C THR A 539 -25.99 16.73 20.05
N GLU A 540 -25.65 17.91 19.54
CA GLU A 540 -26.61 19.01 19.33
C GLU A 540 -27.68 18.69 18.28
N GLN A 541 -27.34 17.94 17.22
CA GLN A 541 -28.33 17.45 16.25
C GLN A 541 -29.30 16.41 16.85
N ARG A 542 -28.82 15.57 17.79
CA ARG A 542 -29.65 14.54 18.43
C ARG A 542 -30.59 15.11 19.50
N GLU A 543 -30.22 16.20 20.15
CA GLU A 543 -31.04 16.86 21.17
C GLU A 543 -32.04 17.88 20.59
N GLY A 544 -32.29 17.82 19.27
CA GLY A 544 -33.16 18.71 18.50
C GLY A 544 -34.42 19.17 19.23
N THR A 545 -34.38 20.41 19.73
CA THR A 545 -35.58 21.22 19.91
C THR A 545 -36.05 21.63 18.52
N ASN A 546 -37.30 21.29 18.18
CA ASN A 546 -37.96 21.53 16.88
C ASN A 546 -38.15 23.01 16.50
N ASP A 547 -37.41 23.94 17.10
CA ASP A 547 -37.54 25.35 16.76
C ASP A 547 -36.69 25.60 15.51
N GLY A 548 -37.35 25.74 14.35
CA GLY A 548 -36.80 25.77 12.99
C GLY A 548 -35.89 26.95 12.65
N GLY A 549 -35.08 27.42 13.60
CA GLY A 549 -34.01 28.36 13.37
C GLY A 549 -32.79 27.65 12.80
N THR A 550 -32.57 27.82 11.50
CA THR A 550 -31.35 27.40 10.80
C THR A 550 -30.15 28.23 11.31
N GLN A 551 -29.69 27.99 12.53
CA GLN A 551 -28.37 28.47 12.96
C GLN A 551 -27.33 27.70 12.16
N LYS A 552 -26.80 28.36 11.12
CA LYS A 552 -25.64 27.89 10.37
C LYS A 552 -24.52 27.58 11.37
N GLY A 553 -24.09 26.32 11.43
CA GLY A 553 -22.93 25.82 12.17
C GLY A 553 -21.59 26.37 11.67
N ASN A 554 -21.49 27.69 11.51
CA ASN A 554 -20.37 28.36 10.86
C ASN A 554 -19.18 28.65 11.79
N ASP A 555 -19.29 28.38 13.09
CA ASP A 555 -18.29 28.84 14.06
C ASP A 555 -17.31 27.76 14.55
N VAL A 556 -17.47 26.51 14.12
CA VAL A 556 -16.53 25.47 14.54
C VAL A 556 -15.31 25.48 13.63
N ILE A 557 -14.21 25.96 14.20
CA ILE A 557 -12.90 26.03 13.56
C ILE A 557 -12.22 24.66 13.67
N ALA A 558 -11.79 24.10 12.54
CA ALA A 558 -11.01 22.86 12.53
C ALA A 558 -9.73 23.00 13.39
N PRO A 559 -9.28 21.95 14.10
CA PRO A 559 -8.13 22.06 15.00
C PRO A 559 -6.87 22.61 14.31
N TYR A 560 -6.57 22.15 13.10
CA TYR A 560 -5.42 22.67 12.35
C TYR A 560 -5.53 24.17 12.01
N LEU A 561 -6.72 24.68 11.71
CA LEU A 561 -6.95 26.11 11.48
C LEU A 561 -6.78 26.92 12.77
N ALA A 562 -7.27 26.38 13.90
CA ALA A 562 -7.13 27.02 15.21
C ALA A 562 -5.65 27.15 15.61
N ASP A 563 -4.85 26.14 15.25
CA ASP A 563 -3.40 26.09 15.48
C ASP A 563 -2.59 26.88 14.43
N GLY A 564 -3.26 27.54 13.48
CA GLY A 564 -2.63 28.44 12.51
C GLY A 564 -2.07 27.74 11.26
N TYR A 565 -2.50 26.52 10.97
CA TYR A 565 -2.18 25.82 9.73
C TYR A 565 -3.27 26.02 8.68
N GLU A 566 -2.88 26.10 7.41
CA GLU A 566 -3.78 25.97 6.26
C GLU A 566 -3.65 24.57 5.66
N LEU A 567 -4.78 23.98 5.24
CA LEU A 567 -4.82 22.71 4.53
C LEU A 567 -4.72 22.97 3.03
N VAL A 568 -3.76 22.31 2.37
CA VAL A 568 -3.52 22.39 0.92
C VAL A 568 -3.48 20.97 0.34
N GLU A 569 -4.51 20.60 -0.42
CA GLU A 569 -4.52 19.32 -1.14
C GLU A 569 -3.51 19.35 -2.29
N LEU A 570 -2.57 18.40 -2.29
CA LEU A 570 -1.59 18.22 -3.35
C LEU A 570 -2.20 17.34 -4.44
N GLN A 571 -3.14 17.90 -5.20
CA GLN A 571 -3.97 17.17 -6.18
C GLN A 571 -3.11 16.36 -7.17
N GLU A 572 -2.03 16.96 -7.69
CA GLU A 572 -1.14 16.28 -8.63
C GLU A 572 -0.47 15.04 -8.01
N LEU A 573 -0.06 15.10 -6.74
CA LEU A 573 0.54 13.96 -6.03
C LEU A 573 -0.51 12.91 -5.66
N SER A 574 -1.69 13.35 -5.25
CA SER A 574 -2.82 12.46 -4.92
C SER A 574 -3.22 11.58 -6.11
N LEU A 575 -3.06 12.07 -7.35
CA LEU A 575 -3.30 11.28 -8.57
C LEU A 575 -2.25 10.19 -8.84
N LEU A 576 -1.10 10.24 -8.17
CA LEU A 576 0.01 9.29 -8.30
C LEU A 576 0.07 8.30 -7.12
N GLN A 577 -0.71 8.53 -6.07
CA GLN A 577 -0.82 7.69 -4.89
C GLN A 577 -1.61 6.40 -5.19
N PHE A 578 -1.22 5.32 -4.52
CA PHE A 578 -1.92 4.04 -4.58
C PHE A 578 -1.95 3.43 -3.18
N SER A 579 -3.13 3.44 -2.57
CA SER A 579 -3.36 2.86 -1.26
C SER A 579 -4.02 1.48 -1.32
N ARG A 580 -3.92 0.74 -0.22
CA ARG A 580 -4.62 -0.52 0.02
C ARG A 580 -6.14 -0.38 -0.03
N PHE A 581 -6.67 0.81 0.27
CA PHE A 581 -8.11 1.08 0.25
C PHE A 581 -8.59 1.60 -1.11
N ASP A 582 -7.66 2.06 -1.95
CA ASP A 582 -8.03 2.51 -3.27
C ASP A 582 -8.60 1.35 -4.10
N CYS A 583 -9.67 1.63 -4.81
CA CYS A 583 -10.30 0.66 -5.67
C CYS A 583 -11.04 1.32 -6.83
N ARG A 584 -11.78 0.57 -7.65
CA ARG A 584 -12.46 1.17 -8.83
C ARG A 584 -13.47 2.26 -8.44
N ARG A 585 -13.97 2.24 -7.21
CA ARG A 585 -15.02 3.13 -6.69
C ARG A 585 -14.54 4.10 -5.61
N SER A 586 -13.63 3.71 -4.74
CA SER A 586 -13.05 4.58 -3.69
C SER A 586 -11.70 5.15 -4.12
N ARG A 587 -11.55 6.47 -3.94
CA ARG A 587 -10.36 7.29 -4.29
C ARG A 587 -9.98 8.20 -3.12
N GLU A 588 -10.16 7.67 -1.91
CA GLU A 588 -10.18 8.46 -0.68
C GLU A 588 -8.76 8.77 -0.18
N SER A 589 -7.76 8.11 -0.75
CA SER A 589 -6.35 8.43 -0.51
C SER A 589 -6.00 9.81 -1.08
N ARG A 590 -5.44 10.65 -0.21
CA ARG A 590 -4.97 11.99 -0.55
C ARG A 590 -3.58 12.22 0.00
N THR A 591 -2.87 13.09 -0.71
CA THR A 591 -1.66 13.74 -0.22
C THR A 591 -2.02 15.18 0.14
N VAL A 592 -1.93 15.52 1.42
CA VAL A 592 -2.36 16.82 1.93
C VAL A 592 -1.24 17.47 2.71
N SER A 593 -0.93 18.71 2.36
CA SER A 593 0.06 19.55 3.04
C SER A 593 -0.67 20.49 4.00
N PHE A 594 -0.21 20.55 5.24
CA PHE A 594 -0.65 21.50 6.24
C PHE A 594 0.47 22.48 6.50
N ARG A 595 0.26 23.74 6.11
CA ARG A 595 1.31 24.76 6.10
C ARG A 595 1.04 25.76 7.19
N ARG A 596 2.05 26.11 7.98
CA ARG A 596 1.89 27.16 8.98
C ARG A 596 1.75 28.51 8.29
N GLY A 597 0.71 29.27 8.66
CA GLY A 597 0.48 30.60 8.12
C GLY A 597 1.56 31.58 8.57
N SER A 598 2.05 32.42 7.66
CA SER A 598 3.11 33.42 7.91
C SER A 598 2.71 34.58 8.84
N GLY A 599 1.48 34.58 9.37
CA GLY A 599 0.85 35.75 9.99
C GLY A 599 0.49 35.64 11.48
N LYS A 600 0.83 34.54 12.16
CA LYS A 600 0.51 34.36 13.60
C LYS A 600 1.61 33.57 14.32
N SER A 601 2.73 34.24 14.61
CA SER A 601 3.72 33.79 15.61
C SER A 601 3.74 34.75 16.77
#